data_AF-A0A653M657-F1
#
_entry.id   AF-A0A653M657-F1
#
_cell.length_a   1.000
_cell.length_b   1.000
_cell.length_c   1.000
_cell.angle_alpha   90.00
_cell.angle_beta   90.00
_cell.angle_gamma   90.00
#
_symmetry.space_group_name_H-M   'P 1'
#
loop_
_entity.id
_entity.type
_entity.pdbx_description
1 polymer ?
#
loop_
_entity_poly.entity_id
_entity_poly.type
_entity_poly.pdbx_seq_one_letter_code
_entity_poly.pdbx_strand_id
1 'polypeptide(L)'
;MNMKDFNLDVEPKIKSGFQIPENYFEQFESKMLNQLPKNESKVVSLFHRKQIWISSIAALLLVMIAIPVYQSMNKNNAIEVTTLENYLVSEYSTYDIIDKLSTEDINALENDLTLNDDAVESYLLETQNIDYYLNQ
;
A
#
# COMPACT_ATOMS: atom_id res chain seq x y z
N MET A 1 8.04 79.82 84.44
CA MET A 1 8.50 79.04 83.26
C MET A 1 7.55 79.38 82.14
N ASN A 2 8.00 80.17 81.15
CA ASN A 2 7.14 80.76 80.12
C ASN A 2 7.18 79.85 78.88
N MET A 3 6.07 79.20 78.53
CA MET A 3 5.97 78.42 77.29
C MET A 3 5.67 79.39 76.14
N LYS A 4 6.39 79.25 75.04
CA LYS A 4 6.12 80.00 73.81
C LYS A 4 4.96 79.33 73.08
N ASP A 5 3.99 80.12 72.62
CA ASP A 5 2.84 79.65 71.85
C ASP A 5 3.30 79.09 70.50
N PHE A 6 3.03 77.80 70.26
CA PHE A 6 3.34 77.13 69.01
C PHE A 6 2.25 77.45 67.98
N ASN A 7 2.60 78.25 66.96
CA ASN A 7 1.67 78.73 65.94
C ASN A 7 2.03 78.10 64.58
N LEU A 8 1.17 77.19 64.10
CA LEU A 8 1.39 76.33 62.93
C LEU A 8 1.46 77.08 61.58
N ASP A 9 1.04 78.34 61.54
CA ASP A 9 0.97 79.14 60.32
C ASP A 9 2.27 79.89 60.00
N VAL A 10 3.24 79.91 60.93
CA VAL A 10 4.45 80.75 60.86
C VAL A 10 5.74 79.95 60.56
N GLU A 11 5.70 78.61 60.66
CA GLU A 11 6.86 77.75 60.38
C GLU A 11 6.75 77.00 59.04
N PRO A 12 7.87 76.73 58.33
CA PRO A 12 7.83 76.04 57.04
C PRO A 12 7.26 74.63 57.22
N LYS A 13 6.16 74.34 56.51
CA LYS A 13 5.52 73.01 56.48
C LYS A 13 6.57 71.93 56.18
N ILE A 14 6.83 71.07 57.16
CA ILE A 14 7.74 69.92 57.03
C ILE A 14 7.19 69.04 55.91
N LYS A 15 7.97 68.83 54.84
CA LYS A 15 7.56 67.92 53.76
C LYS A 15 7.50 66.50 54.33
N SER A 16 6.38 65.82 54.11
CA SER A 16 6.23 64.41 54.49
C SER A 16 7.37 63.58 53.90
N GLY A 17 8.03 62.73 54.69
CA GLY A 17 9.10 61.85 54.22
C GLY A 17 8.63 60.73 53.28
N PHE A 18 7.31 60.53 53.17
CA PHE A 18 6.69 59.56 52.28
C PHE A 18 6.11 60.28 51.05
N GLN A 19 6.99 60.78 50.17
CA GLN A 19 6.59 61.29 48.86
C GLN A 19 6.82 60.20 47.81
N ILE A 20 5.80 59.95 46.99
CA ILE A 20 5.97 59.09 45.81
C ILE A 20 6.89 59.79 44.79
N PRO A 21 7.72 59.03 44.07
CA PRO A 21 8.44 59.56 42.92
C PRO A 21 7.48 60.12 41.87
N GLU A 22 7.92 61.14 41.15
CA GLU A 22 7.18 61.70 40.02
C GLU A 22 6.86 60.59 39.00
N ASN A 23 5.59 60.52 38.58
CA ASN A 23 5.09 59.57 37.58
C ASN A 23 5.28 58.09 37.95
N TYR A 24 5.40 57.75 39.24
CA TYR A 24 5.54 56.35 39.70
C TYR A 24 4.40 55.46 39.18
N PHE A 25 3.15 55.91 39.36
CA PHE A 25 1.97 55.13 38.94
C PHE A 25 1.79 55.14 37.42
N GLU A 26 2.14 56.23 36.74
CA GLU A 26 2.07 56.32 35.27
C GLU A 26 3.03 55.34 34.58
N GLN A 27 4.21 55.13 35.16
CA GLN A 27 5.23 54.22 34.61
C GLN A 27 5.14 52.80 35.16
N PHE A 28 4.30 52.55 36.17
CA PHE A 28 4.24 51.26 36.84
C PHE A 28 3.79 50.14 35.89
N GLU A 29 2.72 50.39 35.13
CA GLU A 29 2.15 49.41 34.20
C GLU A 29 3.16 48.97 33.13
N SER A 30 3.85 49.94 32.51
CA SER A 30 4.84 49.66 31.48
C SER A 30 6.05 48.89 32.05
N LYS A 31 6.52 49.23 33.25
CA LYS A 31 7.58 48.49 33.95
C LYS A 31 7.16 47.05 34.26
N MET A 32 5.93 46.85 34.72
CA MET A 32 5.40 45.53 35.04
C MET A 32 5.28 44.65 33.79
N LEU A 33 4.71 45.18 32.70
CA LEU A 33 4.57 44.43 31.44
C LEU A 33 5.92 44.06 30.80
N ASN A 34 6.93 44.93 30.94
CA ASN A 34 8.28 44.66 30.43
C ASN A 34 9.04 43.62 31.27
N GLN A 35 8.67 43.43 32.53
CA GLN A 35 9.26 42.42 33.41
C GLN A 35 8.63 41.03 33.26
N LEU A 36 7.47 40.92 32.59
CA LEU A 36 6.87 39.64 32.29
C LEU A 36 7.67 38.91 31.19
N PRO A 37 7.92 37.59 31.33
CA PRO A 37 8.52 36.81 30.27
C PRO A 37 7.61 36.84 29.04
N LYS A 38 8.12 37.35 27.92
CA LYS A 38 7.47 37.21 26.61
C LYS A 38 7.52 35.74 26.21
N ASN A 39 6.52 34.98 26.63
CA ASN A 39 6.29 33.63 26.13
C ASN A 39 5.77 33.74 24.70
N GLU A 40 6.69 33.86 23.74
CA GLU A 40 6.37 33.63 22.34
C GLU A 40 5.99 32.15 22.17
N SER A 41 4.72 31.90 21.86
CA SER A 41 4.26 30.55 21.58
C SER A 41 4.97 30.06 20.31
N LYS A 42 5.68 28.93 20.42
CA LYS A 42 6.36 28.31 19.28
C LYS A 42 5.31 27.84 18.27
N VAL A 43 4.99 28.70 17.30
CA VAL A 43 4.09 28.36 16.19
C VAL A 43 4.86 27.54 15.16
N VAL A 44 4.40 26.32 14.91
CA VAL A 44 4.88 25.48 13.82
C VAL A 44 3.88 25.51 12.67
N SER A 45 4.36 25.65 11.45
CA SER A 45 3.52 25.68 10.25
C SER A 45 2.79 24.35 10.05
N LEU A 46 1.45 24.38 10.12
CA LEU A 46 0.58 23.21 9.92
C LEU A 46 0.62 22.67 8.47
N PHE A 47 1.14 23.45 7.53
CA PHE A 47 1.18 23.09 6.10
C PHE A 47 2.27 22.07 5.75
N HIS A 48 3.29 21.89 6.60
CA HIS A 48 4.32 20.86 6.41
C HIS A 48 3.74 19.44 6.50
N ARG A 49 2.65 19.25 7.27
CA ARG A 49 2.02 17.95 7.45
C ARG A 49 1.41 17.43 6.14
N LYS A 50 0.90 18.31 5.26
CA LYS A 50 0.28 17.91 3.99
C LYS A 50 1.26 17.25 3.01
N GLN A 51 2.53 17.67 3.00
CA GLN A 51 3.56 17.03 2.16
C GLN A 51 3.80 15.57 2.57
N ILE A 52 3.68 15.24 3.86
CA ILE A 52 3.81 13.88 4.37
C ILE A 52 2.64 13.01 3.85
N TRP A 53 1.41 13.53 3.85
CA TRP A 53 0.25 12.83 3.30
C TRP A 53 0.38 12.60 1.78
N ILE A 54 0.88 13.60 1.04
CA ILE A 54 1.13 13.48 -0.40
C ILE A 54 2.20 12.42 -0.68
N SER A 55 3.26 12.35 0.14
CA SER A 55 4.30 11.33 0.02
C SER A 55 3.76 9.91 0.26
N SER A 56 2.90 9.73 1.27
CA SER A 56 2.26 8.42 1.53
C SER A 56 1.37 7.97 0.37
N ILE A 57 0.62 8.89 -0.24
CA ILE A 57 -0.21 8.59 -1.42
C ILE A 57 0.66 8.21 -2.62
N ALA A 58 1.76 8.93 -2.85
CA ALA A 58 2.69 8.63 -3.93
C ALA A 58 3.35 7.24 -3.77
N ALA A 59 3.74 6.87 -2.55
CA ALA A 59 4.30 5.56 -2.26
C ALA A 59 3.28 4.43 -2.53
N LEU A 60 2.02 4.61 -2.15
CA LEU A 60 0.93 3.68 -2.46
C LEU A 60 0.74 3.49 -3.97
N LEU A 61 0.79 4.58 -4.74
CA LEU A 61 0.69 4.50 -6.21
C LEU A 61 1.86 3.73 -6.82
N LEU A 62 3.08 3.96 -6.35
CA LEU A 62 4.24 3.20 -6.82
C LEU A 62 4.11 1.71 -6.52
N VAL A 63 3.69 1.35 -5.31
CA VAL A 63 3.45 -0.05 -4.93
C VAL A 63 2.34 -0.67 -5.78
N MET A 64 1.25 0.06 -6.02
CA MET A 64 0.12 -0.39 -6.83
C MET A 64 0.52 -0.70 -8.28
N ILE A 65 1.48 0.05 -8.84
CA ILE A 65 2.03 -0.20 -10.19
C ILE A 65 3.10 -1.30 -10.15
N ALA A 66 3.98 -1.30 -9.15
CA ALA A 66 5.11 -2.23 -9.07
C ALA A 66 4.68 -3.68 -8.89
N ILE A 67 3.64 -3.95 -8.09
CA ILE A 67 3.15 -5.31 -7.82
C ILE A 67 2.73 -6.07 -9.09
N PRO A 68 1.80 -5.56 -9.93
CA PRO A 68 1.38 -6.26 -11.14
C PRO A 68 2.50 -6.33 -12.19
N VAL A 69 3.38 -5.33 -12.27
CA VAL A 69 4.55 -5.37 -13.17
C VAL A 69 5.50 -6.49 -12.79
N TYR A 70 5.84 -6.62 -11.51
CA TYR A 70 6.69 -7.69 -11.01
C TYR A 70 6.07 -9.07 -11.28
N GLN A 71 4.77 -9.23 -11.01
CA GLN A 71 4.06 -10.48 -11.28
C GLN A 71 4.00 -10.79 -12.78
N SER A 72 3.80 -9.79 -13.64
CA SER A 72 3.77 -9.98 -15.10
C SER A 72 5.14 -10.39 -15.65
N MET A 73 6.23 -9.89 -15.07
CA MET A 73 7.59 -10.29 -15.44
C MET A 73 7.93 -11.71 -14.96
N ASN A 74 7.34 -12.13 -13.84
CA ASN A 74 7.56 -13.43 -13.22
C ASN A 74 6.47 -14.46 -13.57
N LYS A 75 5.60 -14.18 -14.54
CA LYS A 75 4.77 -15.22 -15.14
C LYS A 75 5.71 -16.16 -15.88
N ASN A 76 5.96 -17.32 -15.29
CA ASN A 76 6.51 -18.45 -16.03
C ASN A 76 5.59 -18.64 -17.24
N ASN A 77 6.14 -18.66 -18.46
CA ASN A 77 5.41 -19.02 -19.67
C ASN A 77 5.02 -20.49 -19.58
N ALA A 78 4.04 -20.81 -18.73
CA ALA A 78 3.36 -22.09 -18.76
C ALA A 78 2.65 -22.13 -20.11
N ILE A 79 3.16 -22.96 -21.00
CA ILE A 79 2.56 -23.17 -22.32
C ILE A 79 1.16 -23.71 -22.08
N GLU A 80 0.16 -23.07 -22.67
CA GLU A 80 -1.21 -23.53 -22.58
C GLU A 80 -1.32 -24.91 -23.26
N VAL A 81 -1.97 -25.88 -22.61
CA VAL A 81 -2.05 -27.26 -23.12
C VAL A 81 -2.63 -27.31 -24.54
N THR A 82 -3.65 -26.50 -24.82
CA THR A 82 -4.25 -26.37 -26.16
C THR A 82 -3.26 -25.89 -27.22
N THR A 83 -2.36 -24.96 -26.86
CA THR A 83 -1.31 -24.48 -27.76
C THR A 83 -0.24 -25.52 -28.00
N LEU A 84 0.08 -26.33 -26.98
CA LEU A 84 1.01 -27.44 -27.09
C LEU A 84 0.43 -28.57 -27.97
N GLU A 85 -0.83 -28.93 -27.76
CA GLU A 85 -1.55 -29.93 -28.55
C GLU A 85 -1.58 -29.54 -30.03
N ASN A 86 -1.95 -28.29 -30.34
CA ASN A 86 -1.95 -27.78 -31.70
C ASN A 86 -0.56 -27.85 -32.35
N TYR A 87 0.49 -27.50 -31.59
CA TYR A 87 1.86 -27.60 -32.08
C TYR A 87 2.25 -29.05 -32.38
N LEU A 88 1.95 -29.98 -31.46
CA LEU A 88 2.25 -31.41 -31.62
C LEU A 88 1.55 -32.01 -32.84
N VAL A 89 0.28 -31.68 -33.08
CA VAL A 89 -0.48 -32.14 -34.26
C VAL A 89 0.04 -31.52 -35.55
N SER A 90 0.56 -30.30 -35.50
CA SER A 90 1.06 -29.60 -36.69
C SER A 90 2.47 -30.03 -37.12
N GLU A 91 3.34 -30.33 -36.16
CA GLU A 91 4.77 -30.55 -36.41
C GLU A 91 5.13 -32.05 -36.48
N TYR A 92 4.39 -32.91 -35.78
CA TYR A 92 4.67 -34.34 -35.70
C TYR A 92 3.56 -35.18 -36.30
N SER A 93 3.93 -36.28 -36.96
CA SER A 93 2.93 -37.26 -37.39
C SER A 93 2.48 -38.11 -36.21
N THR A 94 1.27 -38.67 -36.30
CA THR A 94 0.76 -39.59 -35.28
C THR A 94 1.70 -40.77 -35.03
N TYR A 95 2.39 -41.26 -36.05
CA TYR A 95 3.37 -42.34 -35.92
C TYR A 95 4.60 -41.94 -35.12
N ASP A 96 5.09 -40.70 -35.29
CA ASP A 96 6.23 -40.18 -34.52
C ASP A 96 5.89 -40.03 -33.04
N ILE A 97 4.64 -39.66 -32.73
CA ILE A 97 4.14 -39.55 -31.36
C ILE A 97 4.04 -40.94 -30.72
N ILE A 98 3.52 -41.93 -31.44
CA ILE A 98 3.41 -43.32 -30.96
C ILE A 98 4.79 -43.91 -30.65
N ASP A 99 5.80 -43.65 -31.50
CA ASP A 99 7.18 -44.11 -31.27
C ASP A 99 7.83 -43.52 -30.01
N LYS A 100 7.33 -42.37 -29.53
CA LYS A 100 7.83 -41.69 -28.33
C LYS A 100 7.12 -42.12 -27.06
N LEU A 101 6.05 -42.90 -27.15
CA LEU A 101 5.28 -43.40 -26.02
C LEU A 101 6.00 -44.59 -25.36
N SER A 102 6.14 -44.57 -24.03
CA SER A 102 6.71 -45.71 -23.32
C SER A 102 5.68 -46.81 -23.11
N THR A 103 6.15 -48.03 -22.78
CA THR A 103 5.24 -49.14 -22.47
C THR A 103 4.35 -48.85 -21.26
N GLU A 104 4.84 -48.07 -20.30
CA GLU A 104 4.04 -47.66 -19.12
C GLU A 104 2.89 -46.73 -19.54
N ASP A 105 3.18 -45.77 -20.44
CA ASP A 105 2.19 -44.84 -20.95
C ASP A 105 1.10 -45.55 -21.76
N ILE A 106 1.48 -46.54 -22.58
CA ILE A 106 0.54 -47.37 -23.34
C ILE A 106 -0.38 -48.15 -22.41
N ASN A 107 0.18 -48.80 -21.38
CA ASN A 107 -0.61 -49.55 -20.39
C ASN A 107 -1.57 -48.64 -19.62
N ALA A 108 -1.16 -47.41 -19.31
CA ALA A 108 -2.03 -46.43 -18.68
C ALA A 108 -3.20 -46.03 -19.58
N LEU A 109 -2.96 -45.83 -20.89
CA LEU A 109 -4.01 -45.57 -21.87
C LEU A 109 -4.98 -46.75 -22.03
N GLU A 110 -4.47 -47.98 -22.07
CA GLU A 110 -5.28 -49.18 -22.21
C GLU A 110 -6.28 -49.34 -21.05
N ASN A 111 -5.87 -49.01 -19.83
CA ASN A 111 -6.74 -49.06 -18.65
C ASN A 111 -7.86 -48.00 -18.66
N ASP A 112 -7.64 -46.85 -19.30
CA ASP A 112 -8.65 -45.79 -19.44
C ASP A 112 -9.63 -46.06 -20.60
N LEU A 113 -9.26 -46.96 -21.52
CA LEU A 113 -10.05 -47.31 -22.68
C LEU A 113 -11.20 -48.27 -22.30
N THR A 114 -12.40 -47.73 -22.09
CA THR A 114 -13.60 -48.56 -21.91
C THR A 114 -14.05 -49.12 -23.27
N LEU A 115 -13.57 -50.32 -23.62
CA LEU A 115 -14.02 -51.02 -24.81
C LEU A 115 -15.41 -51.63 -24.55
N ASN A 116 -16.36 -51.28 -25.41
CA ASN A 116 -17.67 -51.91 -25.47
C ASN A 116 -17.66 -52.89 -26.65
N ASP A 117 -17.78 -54.18 -26.35
CA ASP A 117 -17.73 -55.26 -27.34
C ASP A 117 -18.74 -55.04 -28.48
N ASP A 118 -19.96 -54.55 -28.19
CA ASP A 118 -20.99 -54.29 -29.21
C ASP A 118 -20.59 -53.15 -30.16
N ALA A 119 -19.92 -52.12 -29.63
CA ALA A 119 -19.46 -50.98 -30.41
C ALA A 119 -18.24 -51.35 -31.28
N VAL A 120 -17.36 -52.20 -30.74
CA VAL A 120 -16.21 -52.74 -31.47
C VAL A 120 -16.69 -53.67 -32.58
N GLU A 121 -17.62 -54.57 -32.31
CA GLU A 121 -18.23 -55.45 -33.32
C GLU A 121 -18.87 -54.64 -34.44
N SER A 122 -19.67 -53.62 -34.10
CA SER A 122 -20.30 -52.73 -35.08
C SER A 122 -19.27 -52.00 -35.95
N TYR A 123 -18.20 -51.47 -35.37
CA TYR A 123 -17.13 -50.78 -36.11
C TYR A 123 -16.37 -51.74 -37.04
N LEU A 124 -16.10 -52.96 -36.60
CA LEU A 124 -15.41 -53.98 -37.40
C LEU A 124 -16.28 -54.46 -38.57
N LEU A 125 -17.59 -54.63 -38.35
CA LEU A 125 -18.57 -54.97 -39.40
C LEU A 125 -18.75 -53.82 -40.41
N GLU A 126 -18.63 -52.56 -39.97
CA GLU A 126 -18.79 -51.39 -40.85
C GLU A 126 -17.52 -51.09 -41.67
N THR A 127 -16.33 -51.26 -41.08
CA THR A 127 -15.06 -50.88 -41.72
C THR A 127 -14.39 -52.01 -42.50
N GLN A 128 -14.63 -53.26 -42.12
CA GLN A 128 -14.13 -54.42 -42.85
C GLN A 128 -15.28 -55.23 -43.41
N ASN A 129 -15.16 -55.58 -44.69
CA ASN A 129 -16.09 -56.48 -45.38
C ASN A 129 -15.87 -57.91 -44.89
N ILE A 130 -16.08 -58.15 -43.59
CA ILE A 130 -15.81 -59.42 -42.88
C ILE A 130 -16.65 -60.55 -43.49
N ASP A 131 -17.85 -60.23 -43.99
CA ASP A 131 -18.68 -61.15 -44.77
C ASP A 131 -17.97 -61.72 -46.01
N TYR A 132 -17.04 -60.99 -46.63
CA TYR A 132 -16.28 -61.48 -47.77
C TYR A 132 -15.24 -62.54 -47.39
N TYR A 133 -14.66 -62.45 -46.19
CA TYR A 133 -13.61 -63.36 -45.72
C TYR A 133 -14.16 -64.59 -44.99
N LEU A 134 -15.35 -64.49 -44.40
CA LEU A 134 -16.00 -65.61 -43.70
C LEU A 134 -16.82 -66.53 -44.62
N ASN A 135 -17.21 -66.05 -45.81
CA ASN A 135 -18.01 -66.80 -46.79
C ASN A 135 -17.18 -67.36 -47.97
N GLN A 136 -15.86 -67.49 -47.80
CA GLN A 136 -14.93 -68.22 -48.68
C GLN A 136 -14.37 -69.42 -47.92
#